data_AF-A0A5P2UPL7-F1
#
_entry.id   AF-A0A5P2UPL7-F1
#
_cell.length_a   1.000
_cell.length_b   1.000
_cell.length_c   1.000
_cell.angle_alpha   90.00
_cell.angle_beta   90.00
_cell.angle_gamma   90.00
#
_symmetry.space_group_name_H-M   'P 1'
#
loop_
_entity.id
_entity.type
_entity.pdbx_description
1 polymer ?
#
loop_
_entity_poly.entity_id
_entity_poly.type
_entity_poly.pdbx_seq_one_letter_code
_entity_poly.pdbx_strand_id
1 'polypeptide(L)'
;MLRDNATAYADPATPTGCMIVLAAPVCVPEASPVAEALARMRAGVRETIRARVVRGFEEGGVRADADAAAIAAFYGTVLNGLSVQSRDGAPAAELHSAVDGALASWGTLATPRTPVPTPPA
;
A
#
# COMPACT_ATOMS: atom_id res chain seq x y z
N MET A 1 0.57 -10.72 -3.81
CA MET A 1 -0.21 -9.53 -3.37
C MET A 1 0.04 -8.31 -4.26
N LEU A 2 1.24 -7.70 -4.28
CA LEU A 2 1.47 -6.49 -5.09
C LEU A 2 1.34 -6.71 -6.60
N ARG A 3 1.98 -7.77 -7.13
CA ARG A 3 1.90 -8.11 -8.57
C ARG A 3 0.46 -8.38 -8.99
N ASP A 4 -0.29 -9.14 -8.19
CA ASP A 4 -1.70 -9.44 -8.45
C ASP A 4 -2.54 -8.16 -8.53
N ASN A 5 -2.29 -7.17 -7.66
CA ASN A 5 -2.97 -5.87 -7.72
C ASN A 5 -2.58 -5.09 -8.97
N ALA A 6 -1.29 -5.06 -9.35
CA ALA A 6 -0.85 -4.38 -10.57
C ALA A 6 -1.50 -4.98 -11.82
N THR A 7 -1.60 -6.31 -11.90
CA THR A 7 -2.30 -6.99 -12.99
C THR A 7 -3.80 -6.67 -12.98
N ALA A 8 -4.46 -6.80 -11.82
CA ALA A 8 -5.90 -6.56 -11.71
C ALA A 8 -6.28 -5.11 -12.03
N TYR A 9 -5.48 -4.13 -11.59
CA TYR A 9 -5.76 -2.72 -11.85
C TYR A 9 -5.63 -2.37 -13.33
N ALA A 10 -4.72 -3.01 -14.06
CA ALA A 10 -4.50 -2.74 -15.49
C ALA A 10 -5.30 -3.67 -16.42
N ASP A 11 -6.19 -4.52 -15.90
CA ASP A 11 -7.00 -5.42 -16.72
C ASP A 11 -8.04 -4.61 -17.54
N PRO A 12 -7.96 -4.62 -18.89
CA PRO A 12 -8.89 -3.88 -19.73
C PRO A 12 -10.35 -4.37 -19.64
N ALA A 13 -10.59 -5.57 -19.08
CA ALA A 13 -11.93 -6.11 -18.85
C ALA A 13 -12.61 -5.54 -17.59
N THR A 14 -11.89 -4.78 -16.76
CA THR A 14 -12.41 -4.27 -15.47
C THR A 14 -12.12 -2.78 -15.30
N PRO A 15 -12.83 -2.07 -14.39
CA PRO A 15 -12.48 -0.69 -14.07
C PRO A 15 -11.05 -0.59 -13.53
N THR A 16 -10.29 0.40 -14.00
CA THR A 16 -8.89 0.62 -13.62
C THR A 16 -8.75 1.04 -12.15
N GLY A 17 -7.76 0.45 -11.47
CA GLY A 17 -7.43 0.78 -10.09
C GLY A 17 -8.44 0.29 -9.03
N CYS A 18 -8.20 0.68 -7.78
CA CYS A 18 -9.01 0.31 -6.63
C CYS A 18 -10.06 1.38 -6.32
N MET A 19 -11.35 1.00 -6.36
CA MET A 19 -12.46 1.88 -5.98
C MET A 19 -12.25 2.56 -4.61
N ILE A 20 -11.73 1.83 -3.61
CA ILE A 20 -11.54 2.34 -2.25
C ILE A 20 -10.51 3.49 -2.21
N VAL A 21 -9.51 3.44 -3.08
CA VAL A 21 -8.47 4.45 -3.21
C VAL A 21 -8.98 5.63 -4.05
N LEU A 22 -9.61 5.33 -5.18
CA LEU A 22 -10.02 6.33 -6.17
C LEU A 22 -11.24 7.15 -5.74
N ALA A 23 -12.13 6.61 -4.92
CA ALA A 23 -13.30 7.34 -4.41
C ALA A 23 -12.96 8.35 -3.32
N ALA A 24 -11.80 8.22 -2.66
CA ALA A 24 -11.44 9.01 -1.49
C ALA A 24 -11.28 10.52 -1.76
N PRO A 25 -10.58 10.96 -2.82
CA PRO A 25 -10.36 12.38 -3.08
C PRO A 25 -11.62 13.13 -3.55
N VAL A 26 -12.66 12.39 -3.95
CA VAL A 26 -13.92 12.95 -4.49
C VAL A 26 -14.93 13.24 -3.38
N CYS A 27 -14.66 12.80 -2.14
CA CYS A 27 -15.51 13.12 -0.99
C CYS A 27 -15.32 14.58 -0.55
N VAL A 28 -16.41 15.36 -0.48
CA VAL A 28 -16.41 16.74 0.01
C VAL A 28 -16.19 16.84 1.53
N PRO A 29 -15.68 17.99 2.05
CA PRO A 29 -15.24 18.15 3.44
C PRO A 29 -16.30 17.96 4.52
N GLU A 30 -17.61 18.02 4.19
CA GLU A 30 -18.67 17.65 5.14
C GLU A 30 -18.77 16.14 5.45
N ALA A 31 -17.81 15.33 4.94
CA ALA A 31 -17.50 13.96 5.36
C ALA A 31 -18.71 13.10 5.72
N SER A 32 -19.50 12.78 4.68
CA SER A 32 -20.49 11.71 4.69
C SER A 32 -19.92 10.41 5.32
N PRO A 33 -20.73 9.57 6.00
CA PRO A 33 -20.35 8.25 6.51
C PRO A 33 -19.56 7.37 5.53
N VAL A 34 -19.68 7.63 4.23
CA VAL A 34 -18.91 7.00 3.15
C VAL A 34 -17.42 7.34 3.21
N ALA A 35 -17.04 8.60 3.43
CA ALA A 35 -15.63 9.01 3.48
C ALA A 35 -14.90 8.32 4.63
N GLU A 36 -15.55 8.22 5.79
CA GLU A 36 -15.03 7.47 6.93
C GLU A 36 -14.95 5.96 6.65
N ALA A 37 -15.96 5.39 6.00
CA ALA A 37 -15.96 3.98 5.63
C ALA A 37 -14.79 3.65 4.70
N LEU A 38 -14.55 4.49 3.68
CA LEU A 38 -13.42 4.36 2.78
C LEU A 38 -12.07 4.51 3.52
N ALA A 39 -11.98 5.43 4.48
CA ALA A 39 -10.78 5.58 5.32
C ALA A 39 -10.53 4.34 6.18
N ARG A 40 -11.57 3.76 6.80
CA ARG A 40 -11.49 2.50 7.54
C ARG A 40 -11.07 1.33 6.66
N MET A 41 -11.59 1.23 5.44
CA MET A 41 -11.20 0.19 4.48
C MET A 41 -9.70 0.31 4.11
N ARG A 42 -9.21 1.52 3.81
CA ARG A 42 -7.77 1.72 3.55
C ARG A 42 -6.91 1.38 4.77
N ALA A 43 -7.38 1.72 5.97
CA ALA A 43 -6.70 1.32 7.20
C ALA A 43 -6.67 -0.21 7.38
N GLY A 44 -7.76 -0.91 7.05
CA GLY A 44 -7.84 -2.38 7.10
C GLY A 44 -6.87 -3.08 6.14
N VAL A 45 -6.66 -2.53 4.94
CA VAL A 45 -5.63 -3.04 4.01
C VAL A 45 -4.22 -2.91 4.62
N ARG A 46 -3.89 -1.75 5.22
CA ARG A 46 -2.60 -1.57 5.91
C ARG A 46 -2.44 -2.55 7.06
N GLU A 47 -3.49 -2.79 7.84
CA GLU A 47 -3.47 -3.74 8.94
C GLU A 47 -3.26 -5.18 8.45
N THR A 48 -3.88 -5.55 7.33
CA THR A 48 -3.66 -6.86 6.69
C THR A 48 -2.20 -7.05 6.29
N ILE A 49 -1.57 -6.01 5.72
CA ILE A 49 -0.14 -6.04 5.37
C ILE A 49 0.71 -6.17 6.64
N ARG A 50 0.42 -5.37 7.67
CA ARG A 50 1.14 -5.41 8.96
C ARG A 50 1.08 -6.80 9.57
N ALA A 51 -0.10 -7.41 9.62
CA ALA A 51 -0.30 -8.76 10.14
C ALA A 51 0.51 -9.80 9.34
N ARG A 52 0.57 -9.68 8.00
CA ARG A 52 1.38 -10.57 7.16
C ARG A 52 2.88 -10.43 7.44
N VAL A 53 3.36 -9.21 7.66
CA VAL A 53 4.76 -8.93 8.01
C VAL A 53 5.10 -9.51 9.38
N VAL A 54 4.23 -9.31 10.37
CA VAL A 54 4.40 -9.88 11.72
C VAL A 54 4.49 -11.41 11.65
N ARG A 55 3.61 -12.05 10.88
CA ARG A 55 3.70 -13.50 10.64
C ARG A 55 5.03 -13.90 9.97
N GLY A 56 5.59 -13.03 9.14
CA GLY A 56 6.91 -13.22 8.55
C GLY A 56 8.07 -13.24 9.56
N PHE A 57 7.91 -12.60 10.74
CA PHE A 57 8.86 -12.73 11.84
C PHE A 57 8.88 -14.16 12.40
N GLU A 58 7.70 -14.74 12.59
CA GLU A 58 7.53 -16.10 13.10
C GLU A 58 8.04 -17.15 12.08
N GLU A 59 7.85 -16.87 10.80
CA GLU A 59 8.32 -17.71 9.68
C GLU A 59 9.85 -17.59 9.42
N GLY A 60 10.56 -16.70 10.13
CA GLY A 60 11.99 -16.46 9.96
C GLY A 60 12.39 -15.73 8.67
N GLY A 61 11.41 -15.25 7.90
CA GLY A 61 11.62 -14.51 6.65
C GLY A 61 11.94 -13.03 6.85
N VAL A 62 11.77 -12.52 8.08
CA VAL A 62 11.97 -11.10 8.43
C VAL A 62 12.59 -11.02 9.82
N ARG A 63 13.50 -10.08 10.05
CA ARG A 63 14.10 -9.89 11.38
C ARG A 63 13.02 -9.40 12.36
N ALA A 64 13.01 -9.97 13.58
CA ALA A 64 12.01 -9.64 14.60
C ALA A 64 12.05 -8.18 15.09
N ASP A 65 13.13 -7.44 14.81
CA ASP A 65 13.34 -6.04 15.16
C ASP A 65 13.01 -5.06 14.02
N ALA A 66 12.46 -5.54 12.90
CA ALA A 66 12.00 -4.68 11.82
C ALA A 66 10.71 -3.94 12.17
N ASP A 67 10.56 -2.72 11.66
CA ASP A 67 9.38 -1.88 11.89
C ASP A 67 8.22 -2.31 10.99
N ALA A 68 7.39 -3.25 11.47
CA ALA A 68 6.23 -3.75 10.74
C ALA A 68 5.23 -2.64 10.35
N ALA A 69 5.13 -1.58 11.15
CA ALA A 69 4.24 -0.46 10.85
C ALA A 69 4.77 0.38 9.69
N ALA A 70 6.08 0.68 9.67
CA ALA A 70 6.71 1.37 8.54
C ALA A 70 6.66 0.55 7.25
N ILE A 71 6.90 -0.77 7.33
CA ILE A 71 6.77 -1.69 6.18
C ILE A 71 5.34 -1.65 5.63
N ALA A 72 4.34 -1.77 6.50
CA ALA A 72 2.94 -1.72 6.10
C ALA A 72 2.54 -0.37 5.50
N ALA A 73 3.04 0.73 6.05
CA ALA A 73 2.82 2.07 5.52
C ALA A 73 3.42 2.24 4.13
N PHE A 74 4.65 1.77 3.91
CA PHE A 74 5.31 1.82 2.60
C PHE A 74 4.51 1.04 1.54
N TYR A 75 4.22 -0.24 1.79
CA TYR A 75 3.51 -1.06 0.80
C TYR A 75 2.05 -0.67 0.61
N GLY A 76 1.38 -0.16 1.65
CA GLY A 76 0.07 0.47 1.51
C GLY A 76 0.12 1.70 0.61
N THR A 77 1.18 2.50 0.70
CA THR A 77 1.39 3.66 -0.18
C THR A 77 1.63 3.24 -1.62
N VAL A 78 2.46 2.21 -1.85
CA VAL A 78 2.68 1.63 -3.19
C VAL A 78 1.37 1.18 -3.81
N LEU A 79 0.55 0.41 -3.09
CA LEU A 79 -0.76 -0.06 -3.60
C LEU A 79 -1.68 1.09 -3.98
N ASN A 80 -1.73 2.15 -3.17
CA ASN A 80 -2.53 3.33 -3.48
C ASN A 80 -2.00 4.02 -4.75
N GLY A 81 -0.68 4.16 -4.86
CA GLY A 81 -0.03 4.75 -6.04
C GLY A 81 -0.28 3.95 -7.33
N LEU A 82 -0.24 2.62 -7.26
CA LEU A 82 -0.55 1.75 -8.40
C LEU A 82 -1.99 1.96 -8.88
N SER A 83 -2.93 2.10 -7.94
CA SER A 83 -4.34 2.38 -8.25
C SER A 83 -4.52 3.72 -8.97
N VAL A 84 -3.83 4.77 -8.52
CA VAL A 84 -3.93 6.11 -9.13
C VAL A 84 -3.30 6.10 -10.53
N GLN A 85 -2.10 5.57 -10.67
CA GLN A 85 -1.41 5.50 -11.97
C GLN A 85 -2.17 4.66 -13.00
N SER A 86 -2.74 3.54 -12.56
CA SER A 86 -3.61 2.71 -13.40
C SER A 86 -4.82 3.49 -13.94
N ARG A 87 -5.51 4.25 -13.07
CA ARG A 87 -6.61 5.13 -13.48
C ARG A 87 -6.16 6.17 -14.51
N ASP A 88 -4.97 6.72 -14.31
CA ASP A 88 -4.41 7.75 -15.16
C ASP A 88 -3.84 7.17 -16.49
N GLY A 89 -3.96 5.85 -16.71
CA GLY A 89 -3.65 5.18 -17.97
C GLY A 89 -2.26 4.54 -18.05
N ALA A 90 -1.55 4.41 -16.93
CA ALA A 90 -0.25 3.75 -16.92
C ALA A 90 -0.37 2.29 -17.39
N PRO A 91 0.49 1.83 -18.32
CA PRO A 91 0.43 0.46 -18.81
C PRO A 91 0.82 -0.54 -17.71
N ALA A 92 0.30 -1.77 -17.81
CA ALA A 92 0.59 -2.84 -16.84
C ALA A 92 2.11 -3.03 -16.60
N ALA A 93 2.93 -2.92 -17.64
CA ALA A 93 4.38 -3.04 -17.54
C ALA A 93 5.02 -1.97 -16.62
N GLU A 94 4.49 -0.75 -16.62
CA GLU A 94 4.96 0.32 -15.75
C GLU A 94 4.56 0.07 -14.30
N LEU A 95 3.31 -0.38 -14.07
CA LEU A 95 2.86 -0.80 -12.73
C LEU A 95 3.71 -1.95 -12.19
N HIS A 96 4.03 -2.94 -13.02
CA HIS A 96 4.92 -4.03 -12.63
C HIS A 96 6.34 -3.56 -12.32
N SER A 97 6.87 -2.59 -13.08
CA SER A 97 8.18 -1.98 -12.80
C SER A 97 8.19 -1.27 -11.44
N ALA A 98 7.12 -0.55 -11.09
CA ALA A 98 6.97 0.06 -9.78
C ALA A 98 6.89 -1.00 -8.65
N VAL A 99 6.21 -2.12 -8.91
CA VAL A 99 6.18 -3.27 -7.98
C VAL A 99 7.59 -3.85 -7.79
N ASP A 100 8.37 -4.00 -8.85
CA ASP A 100 9.73 -4.54 -8.76
C ASP A 100 10.64 -3.62 -7.92
N GLY A 101 10.56 -2.31 -8.11
CA GLY A 101 11.25 -1.34 -7.25
C GLY A 101 10.81 -1.43 -5.78
N ALA A 102 9.50 -1.56 -5.53
CA ALA A 102 8.98 -1.74 -4.19
C ALA A 102 9.50 -3.03 -3.52
N LEU A 103 9.57 -4.14 -4.26
CA LEU A 103 10.11 -5.41 -3.75
C LEU A 103 11.63 -5.36 -3.54
N ALA A 104 12.37 -4.67 -4.41
CA ALA A 104 13.80 -4.46 -4.23
C ALA A 104 14.14 -3.68 -2.95
N SER A 105 13.25 -2.79 -2.50
CA SER A 105 13.42 -2.05 -1.24
C SER A 105 13.30 -2.92 0.03
N TRP A 106 12.83 -4.17 -0.11
CA TRP A 106 12.59 -5.07 1.02
C TRP A 106 13.82 -5.23 1.92
N GLY A 107 15.01 -5.38 1.35
CA GLY A 107 16.24 -5.54 2.13
C GLY A 107 16.50 -4.37 3.07
N THR A 108 16.17 -3.15 2.67
CA THR A 108 16.28 -1.96 3.51
C THR A 108 15.13 -1.90 4.53
N LEU A 109 13.91 -2.18 4.11
CA LEU A 109 12.73 -2.07 4.97
C LEU A 109 12.66 -3.16 6.06
N ALA A 110 13.19 -4.34 5.78
CA ALA A 110 13.26 -5.46 6.72
C ALA A 110 14.44 -5.36 7.72
N THR A 111 15.14 -4.23 7.73
CA THR A 111 16.14 -3.91 8.76
C THR A 111 15.56 -2.98 9.82
N PRO A 112 16.13 -2.96 11.04
CA PRO A 112 15.68 -2.07 12.10
C PRO A 112 15.81 -0.62 11.66
N ARG A 113 14.72 0.14 11.81
CA ARG A 113 14.78 1.59 11.65
C ARG A 113 15.17 2.24 12.96
N THR A 114 16.14 3.14 12.91
CA THR A 114 16.31 4.16 13.93
C THR A 114 15.09 5.10 13.88
N PRO A 115 14.44 5.40 15.01
CA PRO A 115 13.33 6.35 15.04
C PRO A 115 13.76 7.71 14.47
N VAL A 116 12.98 8.25 13.55
CA VAL A 116 13.13 9.65 13.12
C VAL A 116 12.54 10.52 14.23
N PRO A 117 13.27 11.52 14.78
CA PRO A 117 12.72 12.44 15.77
C PRO A 117 11.50 13.16 15.20
N THR A 118 10.40 13.18 15.94
CA THR A 118 9.20 13.95 15.57
C THR A 118 9.55 15.44 15.58
N PRO A 119 9.31 16.20 14.49
CA PRO A 119 9.48 17.65 14.54
C PRO A 119 8.51 18.26 15.57
N PRO A 120 8.91 19.33 16.28
CA PRO A 120 8.02 20.02 17.23
C PRO A 120 6.81 20.61 16.48
N ALA A 121 5.66 20.57 17.16
CA ALA A 121 4.35 21.02 16.64
C ALA A 121 4.32 22.52 16.32
#